data_AF-A0A7C4QYE2-F1
#
_entry.id   AF-A0A7C4QYE2-F1
#
_cell.length_a   1.000
_cell.length_b   1.000
_cell.length_c   1.000
_cell.angle_alpha   90.00
_cell.angle_beta   90.00
_cell.angle_gamma   90.00
#
_symmetry.space_group_name_H-M   'P 1'
#
loop_
_entity.id
_entity.type
_entity.pdbx_description
1 polymer ?
#
loop_
_entity_poly.entity_id
_entity_poly.type
_entity_poly.pdbx_seq_one_letter_code
_entity_poly.pdbx_strand_id
1 'polypeptide(L)' 'MRLTPQSAALHLAIGLFVAHEVTLGQAAEVAGLAQADFLRELGRRRIPIHYGREDLMADLETVEALARRA' A
#
# COMPACT_ATOMS: atom_id res chain seq x y z
N MET A 1 -24.08 2.65 -8.08
CA MET A 1 -22.71 3.18 -8.28
C MET A 1 -22.53 3.46 -9.75
N ARG A 2 -22.13 4.67 -10.15
CA ARG A 2 -21.88 5.00 -11.56
C ARG A 2 -20.39 4.79 -11.84
N LEU A 3 -20.07 3.88 -12.76
CA LEU A 3 -18.69 3.62 -13.18
C LEU A 3 -18.21 4.79 -14.04
N THR A 4 -17.24 5.53 -13.53
CA THR A 4 -16.44 6.50 -14.29
C THR A 4 -15.07 5.90 -14.63
N PRO A 5 -14.38 6.37 -15.67
CA PRO A 5 -13.03 5.92 -15.99
C PRO A 5 -12.08 5.99 -14.79
N GLN A 6 -12.13 7.09 -14.03
CA GLN A 6 -11.33 7.26 -12.80
C GLN A 6 -11.66 6.18 -11.76
N SER A 7 -12.95 5.92 -11.52
CA SER A 7 -13.35 4.88 -10.57
C SER A 7 -12.94 3.48 -11.04
N ALA A 8 -12.96 3.21 -12.35
CA ALA A 8 -12.52 1.93 -12.90
C ALA A 8 -11.01 1.73 -12.72
N ALA A 9 -10.22 2.77 -13.03
CA ALA A 9 -8.77 2.78 -12.82
C ALA A 9 -8.41 2.56 -11.34
N LEU A 10 -9.11 3.20 -10.41
CA LEU A 10 -8.92 2.98 -8.98
C LEU A 10 -9.21 1.53 -8.55
N HIS A 11 -10.30 0.92 -9.04
CA HIS A 11 -10.59 -0.48 -8.71
C HIS A 11 -9.57 -1.45 -9.29
N LEU A 12 -9.10 -1.21 -10.52
CA LEU A 12 -8.03 -2.00 -11.14
C LEU A 12 -6.73 -1.89 -10.34
N ALA A 13 -6.30 -0.67 -10.04
CA ALA A 13 -5.09 -0.40 -9.25
C ALA A 13 -5.12 -1.10 -7.88
N ILE A 14 -6.27 -1.05 -7.18
CA ILE A 14 -6.46 -1.76 -5.92
C ILE A 14 -6.35 -3.27 -6.12
N GLY A 15 -6.96 -3.82 -7.18
CA GLY A 15 -6.88 -5.25 -7.49
C GLY A 15 -5.45 -5.71 -7.72
N LEU A 16 -4.71 -4.99 -8.58
CA LEU A 16 -3.29 -5.26 -8.87
C LEU A 16 -2.43 -5.17 -7.60
N PHE A 17 -2.69 -4.15 -6.75
CA PHE A 17 -1.97 -3.98 -5.49
C PHE A 17 -2.23 -5.16 -4.56
N VAL A 18 -3.50 -5.49 -4.28
CA VAL A 18 -3.87 -6.60 -3.38
C VAL A 18 -3.35 -7.94 -3.88
N ALA A 19 -3.29 -8.14 -5.20
CA ALA A 19 -2.72 -9.34 -5.81
C ALA A 19 -1.18 -9.41 -5.75
N HIS A 20 -0.50 -8.42 -5.15
CA HIS A 20 0.96 -8.29 -5.13
C HIS A 20 1.62 -8.20 -6.51
N GLU A 21 0.86 -7.82 -7.55
CA GLU A 21 1.37 -7.71 -8.92
C GLU A 21 2.09 -6.38 -9.17
N VAL A 22 1.75 -5.37 -8.39
CA VAL A 22 2.35 -4.03 -8.47
C VAL A 22 2.67 -3.47 -7.09
N THR A 23 3.69 -2.62 -7.03
CA THR A 23 4.02 -1.84 -5.83
C THR A 23 2.96 -0.76 -5.56
N LEU A 24 2.98 -0.19 -4.35
CA LEU A 24 2.12 0.93 -3.97
C LEU A 24 2.24 2.13 -4.94
N GLY A 25 3.46 2.46 -5.38
CA GLY A 25 3.71 3.55 -6.33
C GLY A 25 3.10 3.29 -7.70
N GLN A 26 3.33 2.09 -8.25
CA GLN A 26 2.75 1.68 -9.53
C GLN A 26 1.22 1.63 -9.48
N ALA A 27 0.63 1.17 -8.38
CA ALA A 27 -0.82 1.20 -8.20
C ALA A 27 -1.36 2.64 -8.19
N ALA A 28 -0.67 3.57 -7.51
CA ALA A 28 -1.03 4.98 -7.50
C ALA A 28 -0.96 5.59 -8.91
N GLU A 29 0.08 5.27 -9.69
CA GLU A 29 0.21 5.67 -11.10
C GLU A 29 -0.95 5.14 -11.96
N VAL A 30 -1.30 3.86 -11.83
CA VAL A 30 -2.45 3.24 -12.54
C VAL A 30 -3.76 3.96 -12.19
N ALA A 31 -3.94 4.35 -10.93
CA ALA A 31 -5.12 5.10 -10.48
C ALA A 31 -5.09 6.59 -10.87
N GLY A 32 -3.98 7.11 -11.42
CA GLY A 32 -3.78 8.54 -11.68
C GLY A 32 -3.79 9.38 -10.41
N LEU A 33 -3.28 8.83 -9.30
CA LEU A 33 -3.26 9.46 -7.98
C LEU A 33 -1.83 9.67 -7.49
N ALA A 34 -1.63 10.66 -6.62
CA ALA A 34 -0.42 10.67 -5.81
C ALA A 34 -0.41 9.46 -4.86
N GLN A 35 0.77 8.94 -4.54
CA GLN A 35 0.90 7.77 -3.67
C GLN A 35 0.20 7.95 -2.31
N ALA A 36 0.24 9.16 -1.74
CA ALA A 36 -0.45 9.48 -0.48
C ALA A 36 -1.99 9.46 -0.60
N ASP A 37 -2.56 9.83 -1.76
CA ASP A 37 -3.99 9.71 -2.02
C ASP A 37 -4.40 8.25 -2.17
N PHE A 38 -3.58 7.45 -2.87
CA PHE A 38 -3.83 6.02 -3.01
C PHE A 38 -3.77 5.29 -1.65
N LEU A 39 -2.80 5.62 -0.81
CA LEU A 39 -2.75 5.15 0.59
C LEU A 39 -4.01 5.50 1.38
N ARG A 40 -4.54 6.72 1.23
CA ARG A 40 -5.80 7.12 1.85
C ARG A 40 -6.97 6.28 1.35
N GLU A 41 -7.04 5.96 0.06
CA GLU A 41 -8.07 5.08 -0.50
C GLU A 41 -7.99 3.65 0.06
N LEU A 42 -6.79 3.09 0.21
CA LEU A 42 -6.60 1.80 0.88
C LEU A 42 -7.10 1.85 2.33
N GLY A 43 -6.75 2.90 3.07
CA GLY A 43 -7.19 3.11 4.45
C GLY A 43 -8.71 3.23 4.59
N ARG A 44 -9.37 4.00 3.71
CA ARG A 44 -10.84 4.11 3.68
C ARG A 44 -11.53 2.77 3.45
N ARG A 45 -10.90 1.88 2.70
CA ARG A 45 -11.39 0.54 2.36
C ARG A 45 -10.93 -0.54 3.33
N ARG A 46 -10.13 -0.18 4.35
CA ARG A 46 -9.50 -1.10 5.31
C ARG A 46 -8.66 -2.19 4.61
N ILE A 47 -8.02 -1.82 3.51
CA ILE A 47 -7.06 -2.68 2.83
C ILE A 47 -5.71 -2.42 3.52
N PRO A 48 -5.12 -3.42 4.20
CA PRO A 48 -3.80 -3.25 4.78
C PRO A 48 -2.79 -2.99 3.66
N ILE A 49 -1.83 -2.11 3.92
CA ILE A 49 -0.60 -2.12 3.14
C ILE A 49 0.08 -3.47 3.34
N HIS A 50 0.83 -3.90 2.35
CA HIS A 50 1.66 -5.10 2.45
C HIS A 50 2.72 -4.86 3.52
N TYR A 51 2.36 -5.20 4.74
CA TYR A 51 3.24 -5.26 5.90
C TYR A 51 3.27 -6.74 6.29
N GLY A 52 4.31 -7.40 5.79
CA GLY A 52 4.52 -8.82 5.95
C GLY A 52 5.20 -9.15 7.28
N ARG A 53 5.38 -10.45 7.49
CA ARG A 53 6.20 -10.96 8.60
C ARG A 53 7.63 -10.45 8.47
N GLU A 54 8.13 -10.36 7.25
CA GLU A 54 9.50 -9.96 6.91
C GLU A 54 9.73 -8.48 7.28
N ASP A 55 8.78 -7.61 6.96
CA ASP A 55 8.83 -6.19 7.33
C ASP A 55 8.83 -6.03 8.86
N LEU A 56 7.96 -6.78 9.55
CA LEU A 56 7.92 -6.80 11.02
C LEU A 56 9.23 -7.29 11.63
N MET A 57 9.84 -8.32 11.05
CA MET A 57 11.12 -8.84 11.54
C MET A 57 12.24 -7.80 11.37
N ALA A 58 12.32 -7.12 10.22
CA ALA A 58 13.29 -6.07 9.98
C ALA A 58 13.12 -4.88 10.96
N ASP A 59 11.87 -4.51 11.27
CA ASP A 59 11.58 -3.48 12.27
C ASP A 59 12.05 -3.90 13.67
N LEU A 60 11.79 -5.15 14.07
CA LEU A 60 12.24 -5.69 15.36
C LEU A 60 13.77 -5.73 15.47
N GLU A 61 14.46 -6.16 14.42
CA GLU A 61 15.94 -6.13 14.36
C GLU A 61 16.48 -4.72 14.55
N THR A 62 15.83 -3.73 13.92
CA THR A 62 16.17 -2.31 14.04
C THR A 62 15.97 -1.81 15.48
N VAL A 63 14.84 -2.14 16.10
CA VAL A 63 14.53 -1.76 17.49
C VAL A 63 15.54 -2.37 18.46
N GLU A 64 15.87 -3.66 18.31
CA GLU A 64 16.87 -4.31 19.16
C GLU A 64 18.26 -3.70 19.01
N ALA A 65 18.67 -3.36 17.78
CA ALA A 65 19.96 -2.72 17.54
C ALA A 65 20.06 -1.34 18.20
N LEU A 66 18.97 -0.57 18.23
CA LEU A 66 18.89 0.70 18.94
C LEU A 66 18.91 0.51 20.46
N ALA A 67 18.17 -0.48 20.98
CA ALA A 67 18.14 -0.76 22.41
C ALA A 67 19.51 -1.20 22.96
N ARG A 68 20.31 -1.96 22.19
CA ARG A 68 21.67 -2.37 22.57
C ARG A 68 22.70 -1.23 22.59
N ARG A 69 22.36 -0.07 22.01
CA ARG A 69 23.22 1.12 21.94
C ARG A 69 22.91 2.15 23.03
N ALA A 70 21.84 1.96 23.79
CA ALA A 70 21.43 2.80 24.92
C ALA A 70 21.97 2.24 26.24
#